data_AF-A0A6G0W2L7-F1
#
_entry.id   AF-A0A6G0W2L7-F1
#
_cell.length_a   1.000
_cell.length_b   1.000
_cell.length_c   1.000
_cell.angle_alpha   90.00
_cell.angle_beta   90.00
_cell.angle_gamma   90.00
#
_symmetry.space_group_name_H-M   'P 1'
#
loop_
_entity.id
_entity.type
_entity.pdbx_description
1 polymer ?
#
loop_
_entity_poly.entity_id
_entity_poly.type
_entity_poly.pdbx_seq_one_letter_code
_entity_poly.pdbx_strand_id
1 'polypeptide(L)'
;SIDESTDAEGKYIGNVIIGKLCSETTKLFLLNCVQLEKCNNKTIAKLFNDSMNLLWLNGVKYENVFLFLIRDAAPYMVKAGNKLTAFSPKLVDQLIATIKKIFLKAAIVFQNLKKYIQILNYLLNLLAKQDGTIKQLETKNMSLIESISNVEKSADKL
;
A
#
# COMPACT_ATOMS: atom_id res chain seq x y z
N SER A 1 16.06 11.13 -6.26
CA SER A 1 14.61 11.13 -6.53
C SER A 1 14.27 12.42 -7.22
N ILE A 2 13.39 12.37 -8.22
CA ILE A 2 12.85 13.57 -8.86
C ILE A 2 11.37 13.65 -8.52
N ASP A 3 10.98 14.82 -8.06
CA ASP A 3 9.62 15.16 -7.70
C ASP A 3 9.18 16.37 -8.51
N GLU A 4 7.91 16.38 -8.89
CA GLU A 4 7.29 17.48 -9.62
C GLU A 4 6.21 18.07 -8.74
N SER A 5 6.20 19.38 -8.60
CA SER A 5 5.23 20.10 -7.78
C SER A 5 4.74 21.34 -8.53
N THR A 6 3.52 21.76 -8.24
CA THR A 6 2.94 22.97 -8.80
C THR A 6 2.91 24.04 -7.73
N ASP A 7 3.51 25.19 -8.02
CA ASP A 7 3.49 26.35 -7.12
C ASP A 7 2.09 27.00 -7.07
N ALA A 8 1.84 27.87 -6.09
CA ALA A 8 0.59 28.60 -5.92
C ALA A 8 0.17 29.41 -7.16
N GLU A 9 1.13 29.81 -7.99
CA GLU A 9 0.92 30.50 -9.27
C GLU A 9 0.66 29.56 -10.46
N GLY A 10 0.56 28.24 -10.23
CA GLY A 10 0.33 27.25 -11.28
C GLY A 10 1.57 26.89 -12.11
N LYS A 11 2.77 27.27 -11.64
CA LYS A 11 4.05 26.97 -12.29
C LYS A 11 4.54 25.58 -11.90
N TYR A 12 5.00 24.80 -12.88
CA TYR A 12 5.59 23.50 -12.63
C TYR A 12 7.03 23.64 -12.12
N ILE A 13 7.34 23.00 -11.01
CA ILE A 13 8.65 23.01 -10.35
C ILE A 13 9.18 21.58 -10.30
N GLY A 14 10.35 21.36 -10.87
CA GLY A 14 11.08 20.11 -10.82
C GLY A 14 12.10 20.13 -9.68
N ASN A 15 11.90 19.27 -8.69
CA ASN A 15 12.79 19.11 -7.54
C ASN A 15 13.62 17.84 -7.68
N VAL A 16 14.94 17.97 -7.55
CA VAL A 16 15.88 16.84 -7.58
C VAL A 16 16.51 16.69 -6.22
N ILE A 17 16.23 15.57 -5.57
CA ILE A 17 16.73 15.23 -4.24
C ILE A 17 17.74 14.11 -4.37
N ILE A 18 18.87 14.27 -3.69
CA ILE A 18 19.94 13.27 -3.62
C ILE A 18 20.13 12.75 -2.21
N GLY A 19 20.57 11.51 -2.13
CA GLY A 19 20.92 10.84 -0.90
C GLY A 19 21.94 9.76 -1.19
N LYS A 20 22.75 9.42 -0.19
CA LYS A 20 23.67 8.30 -0.27
C LYS A 20 22.87 7.01 -0.07
N LEU A 21 23.08 6.02 -0.93
CA LEU A 21 22.55 4.68 -0.68
C LEU A 21 23.46 3.97 0.32
N CYS A 22 23.06 3.93 1.59
CA CYS A 22 23.78 3.28 2.68
C CYS A 22 22.80 2.46 3.53
N SER A 23 23.32 1.51 4.32
CA SER A 23 22.52 0.72 5.27
C SER A 23 21.96 1.56 6.42
N GLU A 24 22.50 2.76 6.63
CA GLU A 24 22.08 3.72 7.65
C GLU A 24 21.19 4.83 7.06
N THR A 25 20.34 5.43 7.90
CA THR A 25 19.49 6.55 7.51
C THR A 25 20.32 7.80 7.24
N THR A 26 20.60 8.07 5.96
CA THR A 26 21.31 9.27 5.53
C THR A 26 20.37 10.44 5.26
N LYS A 27 20.85 11.64 5.59
CA LYS A 27 20.15 12.90 5.30
C LYS A 27 20.02 13.10 3.79
N LEU A 28 18.82 13.51 3.36
CA LEU A 28 18.52 13.87 1.98
C LEU A 28 18.84 15.34 1.74
N PHE A 29 19.35 15.66 0.55
CA PHE A 29 19.68 17.03 0.14
C PHE A 29 18.94 17.39 -1.13
N LEU A 30 18.37 18.59 -1.18
CA LEU A 30 17.85 19.16 -2.42
C LEU A 30 19.04 19.61 -3.26
N LEU A 31 19.25 18.94 -4.39
CA LEU A 31 20.36 19.23 -5.31
C LEU A 31 19.98 20.33 -6.29
N ASN A 32 18.77 20.26 -6.84
CA ASN A 32 18.34 21.18 -7.89
C ASN A 32 16.83 21.43 -7.79
N CYS A 33 16.43 22.67 -8.03
CA CYS A 33 15.04 23.11 -8.06
C CYS A 33 14.89 24.05 -9.25
N VAL A 34 14.14 23.63 -10.26
CA VAL A 34 14.04 24.35 -11.53
C VAL A 34 12.60 24.47 -11.95
N GLN A 35 12.20 25.67 -12.38
CA GLN A 35 10.92 25.87 -13.03
C GLN A 35 10.90 25.18 -14.39
N LEU A 36 9.93 24.29 -14.60
CA LEU A 36 9.71 23.59 -15.84
C LEU A 36 8.65 24.31 -16.68
N GLU A 37 8.91 24.49 -17.98
CA GLU A 37 7.93 25.06 -18.90
C GLU A 37 6.72 24.13 -19.11
N LYS A 38 6.98 22.81 -19.15
CA LYS A 38 5.97 21.74 -19.28
C LYS A 38 6.45 20.45 -18.63
N CYS A 39 5.54 19.69 -18.04
CA CYS A 39 5.79 18.35 -17.53
C CYS A 39 5.69 17.32 -18.65
N ASN A 40 6.84 16.94 -19.22
CA ASN A 40 6.94 15.92 -20.25
C ASN A 40 8.22 15.09 -20.07
N ASN A 41 8.32 13.96 -20.78
CA ASN A 41 9.44 13.05 -20.59
C ASN A 41 10.79 13.67 -20.95
N LYS A 42 10.81 14.60 -21.92
CA LYS A 42 12.03 15.26 -22.39
C LYS A 42 12.52 16.28 -21.37
N THR A 43 11.62 17.08 -20.78
CA THR A 43 11.95 18.08 -19.77
C THR A 43 12.43 17.43 -18.48
N ILE A 44 11.82 16.31 -18.07
CA ILE A 44 12.32 15.53 -16.92
C ILE A 44 13.69 14.90 -17.20
N ALA A 45 13.91 14.36 -18.41
CA ALA A 45 15.22 13.82 -18.78
C ALA A 45 16.31 14.91 -18.85
N LYS A 46 15.96 16.11 -19.34
CA LYS A 46 16.85 17.27 -19.34
C LYS A 46 17.19 17.71 -17.91
N LEU A 47 16.18 17.86 -17.05
CA LEU A 47 16.36 18.18 -15.63
C LEU A 47 17.29 17.19 -14.93
N PHE A 48 17.15 15.89 -15.22
CA PHE A 48 18.05 14.88 -14.71
C PHE A 48 19.49 15.11 -15.18
N ASN A 49 19.71 15.26 -16.49
CA ASN A 49 21.04 15.47 -17.07
C ASN A 49 21.72 16.72 -16.50
N ASP A 50 20.98 17.83 -16.43
CA ASP A 50 21.47 19.10 -15.88
C ASP A 50 21.84 18.94 -14.40
N SER A 51 21.04 18.20 -13.63
CA SER A 51 21.35 17.92 -12.23
C SER A 51 22.55 16.99 -12.05
N MET A 52 22.76 16.02 -12.95
CA MET A 52 23.95 15.17 -12.91
C MET A 52 25.22 15.95 -13.25
N ASN A 53 25.15 16.92 -14.17
CA ASN A 53 26.26 17.83 -14.47
C ASN A 53 26.62 18.70 -13.25
N LEU A 54 25.64 19.10 -12.43
CA LEU A 54 25.91 19.82 -11.17
C LEU A 54 26.64 18.96 -10.12
N LEU A 55 26.35 17.66 -10.09
CA LEU A 55 26.99 16.71 -9.16
C LEU A 55 28.44 16.39 -9.53
N TRP A 56 28.75 16.29 -10.82
CA TRP A 56 30.07 15.88 -11.31
C TRP A 56 30.60 16.87 -12.36
N LEU A 57 31.41 17.81 -11.88
CA LEU A 57 32.06 18.82 -12.73
C LEU A 57 33.06 18.22 -13.75
N ASN A 58 33.63 17.05 -13.45
CA ASN A 58 34.66 16.38 -14.28
C ASN A 58 34.11 15.15 -15.03
N GLY A 59 32.89 15.27 -15.58
CA GLY A 59 32.24 14.22 -16.34
C GLY A 59 31.31 13.36 -15.49
N VAL A 60 30.09 13.18 -15.99
CA VAL A 60 29.01 12.50 -15.29
C VAL A 60 29.29 11.00 -15.17
N LYS A 61 29.35 10.50 -13.93
CA LYS A 61 29.49 9.07 -13.63
C LYS A 61 28.13 8.41 -13.54
N TYR A 62 27.47 8.22 -14.69
CA TYR A 62 26.14 7.57 -14.78
C TYR A 62 26.07 6.19 -14.13
N GLU A 63 27.20 5.48 -14.04
CA GLU A 63 27.32 4.17 -13.41
C GLU A 63 27.12 4.20 -11.88
N ASN A 64 27.37 5.35 -11.24
CA ASN A 64 27.26 5.53 -9.79
C ASN A 64 25.88 6.05 -9.36
N VAL A 65 25.00 6.36 -10.31
CA VAL A 65 23.63 6.81 -10.03
C VAL A 65 22.75 5.57 -9.80
N PHE A 66 22.68 5.14 -8.54
CA PHE A 66 22.09 3.85 -8.16
C PHE A 66 20.55 3.80 -8.16
N LEU A 67 19.84 4.93 -7.98
CA LEU A 67 18.39 4.93 -7.75
C LEU A 67 17.70 6.17 -8.32
N PHE A 68 17.01 5.97 -9.45
CA PHE A 68 16.04 6.93 -9.96
C PHE A 68 14.65 6.57 -9.44
N LEU A 69 14.22 7.21 -8.35
CA LEU A 69 12.85 7.11 -7.85
C LEU A 69 12.03 8.27 -8.39
N ILE A 70 11.03 7.91 -9.20
CA ILE A 70 9.97 8.80 -9.61
C ILE A 70 8.82 8.61 -8.65
N ARG A 71 8.41 9.70 -7.97
CA ARG A 71 7.40 9.63 -6.90
C ARG A 71 6.00 9.31 -7.40
N ASP A 72 5.59 9.90 -8.53
CA ASP A 72 4.17 9.92 -8.89
C ASP A 72 3.74 8.80 -9.86
N ALA A 73 4.68 7.95 -10.30
CA ALA A 73 4.42 6.87 -11.29
C ALA A 73 3.61 7.29 -12.54
N ALA A 74 3.53 8.59 -12.83
CA ALA A 74 2.73 9.12 -13.93
C ALA A 74 3.21 8.52 -15.27
N PRO A 75 2.32 8.29 -16.26
CA PRO A 75 2.67 7.60 -17.49
C PRO A 75 3.86 8.22 -18.24
N TYR A 76 4.01 9.54 -18.14
CA TYR A 76 5.08 10.31 -18.77
C TYR A 76 6.41 10.14 -17.99
N MET A 77 6.35 10.18 -16.67
CA MET A 77 7.49 9.90 -15.80
C MET A 77 8.02 8.48 -15.99
N VAL A 78 7.16 7.45 -16.02
CA VAL A 78 7.57 6.06 -16.28
C VAL A 78 8.28 5.93 -17.64
N LYS A 79 7.77 6.62 -18.67
CA LYS A 79 8.43 6.68 -19.99
C LYS A 79 9.78 7.39 -19.94
N ALA A 80 9.95 8.42 -19.10
CA ALA A 80 11.23 9.08 -18.89
C ALA A 80 12.21 8.15 -18.16
N GLY A 81 11.77 7.49 -17.09
CA GLY A 81 12.54 6.48 -16.35
C GLY A 81 13.01 5.34 -17.26
N ASN A 82 12.13 4.80 -18.11
CA ASN A 82 12.46 3.74 -19.07
C ASN A 82 13.47 4.19 -20.15
N LYS A 83 13.56 5.49 -20.45
CA LYS A 83 14.62 6.02 -21.33
C LYS A 83 15.93 6.22 -20.58
N LEU A 84 15.86 6.55 -19.29
CA LEU A 84 17.01 6.75 -18.43
C LEU A 84 17.65 5.42 -17.99
N THR A 85 16.88 4.33 -17.89
CA THR A 85 17.41 2.98 -17.63
C THR A 85 18.38 2.48 -18.70
N ALA A 86 18.27 2.98 -19.94
CA ALA A 86 19.25 2.70 -20.99
C ALA A 86 20.66 3.23 -20.65
N PHE A 87 20.78 4.25 -19.80
CA PHE A 87 22.05 4.85 -19.38
C PHE A 87 22.60 4.27 -18.06
N SER A 88 21.75 3.64 -17.24
CA SER A 88 22.13 3.00 -15.97
C SER A 88 21.50 1.60 -15.85
N PRO A 89 22.00 0.60 -16.58
CA PRO A 89 21.34 -0.70 -16.76
C PRO A 89 21.35 -1.62 -15.53
N LYS A 90 22.13 -1.33 -14.46
CA LYS A 90 22.46 -2.35 -13.47
C LYS A 90 21.39 -2.66 -12.41
N LEU A 91 20.40 -1.80 -12.10
CA LEU A 91 19.65 -1.97 -10.83
C LEU A 91 18.13 -1.72 -10.83
N VAL A 92 17.57 -1.06 -11.85
CA VAL A 92 16.15 -0.73 -11.84
C VAL A 92 15.28 -1.98 -11.99
N ASP A 93 15.68 -2.94 -12.82
CA ASP A 93 14.92 -4.18 -13.03
C ASP A 93 14.96 -5.12 -11.82
N GLN A 94 16.09 -5.23 -11.12
CA GLN A 94 16.20 -6.08 -9.93
C GLN A 94 15.38 -5.54 -8.76
N LEU A 95 15.38 -4.22 -8.54
CA LEU A 95 14.59 -3.61 -7.48
C LEU A 95 13.09 -3.68 -7.81
N ILE A 96 12.70 -3.39 -9.06
CA ILE A 96 11.31 -3.55 -9.52
C ILE A 96 10.87 -5.01 -9.40
N ALA A 97 11.70 -5.98 -9.79
CA ALA A 97 11.39 -7.40 -9.66
C ALA A 97 11.27 -7.84 -8.19
N THR A 98 12.10 -7.29 -7.31
CA THR A 98 12.07 -7.58 -5.87
C THR A 98 10.83 -6.97 -5.22
N ILE A 99 10.51 -5.71 -5.52
CA ILE A 99 9.29 -5.03 -5.08
C ILE A 99 8.05 -5.75 -5.61
N LYS A 100 8.01 -6.13 -6.89
CA LYS A 100 6.92 -6.93 -7.48
C LYS A 100 6.76 -8.27 -6.75
N LYS A 101 7.84 -9.00 -6.45
CA LYS A 101 7.80 -10.26 -5.69
C LYS A 101 7.26 -10.07 -4.27
N ILE A 102 7.70 -9.02 -3.58
CA ILE A 102 7.21 -8.69 -2.22
C ILE A 102 5.72 -8.35 -2.28
N PHE A 103 5.29 -7.53 -3.23
CA PHE A 103 3.90 -7.13 -3.39
C PHE A 103 3.01 -8.32 -3.75
N LEU A 104 3.46 -9.22 -4.63
CA LEU A 104 2.73 -10.45 -4.98
C LEU A 104 2.56 -11.36 -3.77
N LYS A 105 3.63 -11.56 -2.98
CA LYS A 105 3.57 -12.35 -1.74
C LYS A 105 2.61 -11.73 -0.72
N ALA A 106 2.67 -10.41 -0.53
CA ALA A 106 1.76 -9.69 0.36
C ALA A 106 0.29 -9.81 -0.10
N ALA A 107 0.04 -9.70 -1.41
CA ALA A 107 -1.30 -9.85 -1.97
C ALA A 107 -1.90 -11.24 -1.73
N ILE A 108 -1.10 -12.30 -1.87
CA ILE A 108 -1.53 -13.69 -1.57
C ILE A 108 -1.87 -13.85 -0.09
N VAL A 109 -1.02 -13.33 0.81
CA VAL A 109 -1.29 -13.35 2.26
C VAL A 109 -2.59 -12.62 2.59
N PHE A 110 -2.84 -11.46 1.96
CA PHE A 110 -4.06 -10.70 2.15
C PHE A 110 -5.31 -11.43 1.66
N GLN A 111 -5.23 -12.13 0.52
CA GLN A 111 -6.33 -12.96 0.03
C GLN A 111 -6.63 -14.14 0.96
N ASN A 112 -5.60 -14.79 1.50
CA ASN A 112 -5.78 -15.87 2.46
C ASN A 112 -6.44 -15.37 3.75
N LEU A 113 -5.99 -14.23 4.29
CA LEU A 113 -6.61 -13.58 5.45
C LEU A 113 -8.10 -13.29 5.21
N LYS A 114 -8.47 -12.77 4.03
CA LYS A 114 -9.89 -12.55 3.69
C LYS A 114 -10.72 -13.84 3.74
N LYS A 115 -10.19 -14.96 3.25
CA LYS A 115 -10.88 -16.27 3.32
C LYS A 115 -11.10 -16.71 4.77
N TYR A 116 -10.08 -16.59 5.63
CA TYR A 116 -10.21 -16.93 7.05
C TYR A 116 -11.25 -16.07 7.78
N ILE A 117 -11.29 -14.77 7.49
CA ILE A 117 -12.30 -13.86 8.04
C ILE A 117 -13.71 -14.29 7.62
N GLN A 118 -13.91 -14.68 6.36
CA GLN A 118 -15.20 -15.20 5.89
C GLN A 118 -15.63 -16.47 6.63
N ILE A 119 -14.70 -17.40 6.84
CA ILE A 119 -14.97 -18.64 7.59
C ILE A 119 -15.33 -18.32 9.05
N LEU A 120 -14.58 -17.43 9.69
CA LEU A 120 -14.87 -17.01 11.07
C LEU A 120 -16.26 -16.38 11.21
N ASN A 121 -16.65 -15.51 10.26
CA ASN A 121 -17.98 -14.91 10.26
C ASN A 121 -19.09 -15.94 10.05
N TYR A 122 -18.86 -16.96 9.22
CA TYR A 122 -19.82 -18.06 9.04
C TYR A 122 -20.01 -18.86 10.33
N LEU A 123 -18.90 -19.23 11.00
CA LEU A 123 -18.96 -19.96 12.28
C LEU A 123 -19.63 -19.13 13.38
N LEU A 124 -19.35 -17.83 13.44
CA LEU A 124 -19.98 -16.92 14.40
C LEU A 124 -21.50 -16.86 14.22
N ASN A 125 -21.98 -16.78 12.98
CA ASN A 125 -23.41 -16.81 12.67
C ASN A 125 -24.06 -18.15 13.03
N LEU A 126 -23.35 -19.27 12.81
CA LEU A 126 -23.85 -20.60 13.17
C LEU A 126 -24.02 -20.73 14.70
N LEU A 127 -23.02 -20.28 15.47
CA LEU A 127 -23.06 -20.27 16.93
C LEU A 127 -24.20 -19.38 17.45
N ALA A 128 -24.39 -18.19 16.86
CA ALA A 128 -25.49 -17.30 17.23
C ALA A 128 -26.87 -17.95 16.99
N LYS A 129 -27.00 -18.72 15.90
CA LYS A 129 -28.24 -19.46 15.59
C LYS A 129 -28.50 -20.60 16.58
N GLN A 130 -27.45 -21.31 16.99
CA GLN A 130 -27.56 -22.35 18.02
C GLN A 130 -27.97 -21.75 19.37
N ASP A 131 -27.36 -20.64 19.79
CA ASP A 131 -27.71 -19.94 21.04
C ASP A 131 -29.17 -19.48 21.07
N GLY A 132 -29.67 -18.94 19.94
CA GLY A 132 -31.09 -18.59 19.80
C GLY A 132 -32.04 -19.78 19.93
N THR A 133 -31.64 -20.96 19.43
CA THR A 133 -32.45 -22.18 19.51
C THR A 133 -32.48 -22.73 20.94
N ILE A 134 -31.35 -22.70 21.63
CA ILE A 134 -31.24 -23.12 23.04
C ILE A 134 -32.16 -22.26 23.91
N LYS A 135 -32.10 -20.93 23.77
CA LYS A 135 -32.97 -20.00 24.51
C LYS A 135 -34.46 -20.28 24.28
N GLN A 136 -34.87 -20.60 23.05
CA GLN A 136 -36.26 -20.95 22.77
C GLN A 136 -36.70 -22.25 23.46
N LEU A 137 -35.81 -23.24 23.54
CA LEU A 137 -36.08 -24.50 24.24
C LEU A 137 -36.15 -24.30 25.76
N GLU A 138 -35.28 -23.46 26.33
CA GLU A 138 -35.31 -23.10 27.76
C GLU A 138 -36.64 -22.42 28.13
N THR A 139 -37.10 -21.45 27.34
CA THR A 139 -38.40 -20.79 27.58
C THR A 139 -39.57 -21.77 27.50
N LYS A 140 -39.56 -22.68 26.52
CA LYS A 140 -40.59 -23.71 26.40
C LYS A 140 -40.59 -24.65 27.61
N ASN A 141 -39.42 -25.11 28.06
CA ASN A 141 -39.32 -25.97 29.23
C ASN A 141 -39.84 -25.30 30.50
N MET A 142 -39.54 -24.02 30.71
CA MET A 142 -40.10 -23.26 31.84
C MET A 142 -41.63 -23.18 31.81
N SER A 143 -42.22 -22.90 30.65
CA SER A 143 -43.69 -22.85 30.52
C SER A 143 -44.36 -24.20 30.77
N LEU A 144 -43.70 -25.31 30.42
CA LEU A 144 -44.18 -26.66 30.69
C LEU A 144 -44.14 -26.98 32.19
N ILE A 145 -43.06 -26.63 32.88
CA ILE A 145 -42.92 -26.82 34.33
C ILE A 145 -44.00 -26.04 35.09
N GLU A 146 -44.26 -24.79 34.71
CA GLU A 146 -45.34 -23.98 35.30
C GLU A 146 -46.71 -24.62 35.08
N SER A 147 -46.96 -25.14 33.88
CA SER A 147 -48.21 -25.82 33.54
C SER A 147 -48.40 -27.08 34.37
N ILE A 148 -47.34 -27.89 34.56
CA ILE A 148 -47.38 -29.09 35.41
C ILE A 148 -47.67 -28.71 36.87
N SER A 149 -46.97 -27.71 37.41
CA SER A 149 -47.19 -27.24 38.79
C SER A 149 -48.63 -26.79 39.04
N ASN A 150 -49.26 -26.15 38.04
CA ASN A 150 -50.66 -25.72 38.14
C ASN A 150 -51.64 -26.89 38.15
N VAL A 151 -51.35 -27.96 37.39
CA VAL A 151 -52.15 -29.19 37.38
C VAL A 151 -52.04 -29.90 38.73
N GLU A 152 -50.83 -30.06 39.28
CA GLU A 152 -50.59 -30.68 40.59
C GLU A 152 -51.37 -29.95 41.70
N LYS A 153 -51.26 -28.61 41.76
CA LYS A 153 -52.03 -27.79 42.72
C LYS A 153 -53.54 -27.91 42.58
N SER A 154 -54.04 -28.27 41.40
CA SER A 154 -55.46 -28.46 41.14
C SER A 154 -55.93 -29.87 41.53
N ALA A 155 -55.05 -30.87 41.42
CA ALA A 155 -55.31 -32.24 41.86
C ALA A 155 -55.36 -32.35 43.39
N ASP A 156 -54.51 -31.62 44.12
CA ASP A 156 -54.49 -31.62 45.60
C ASP A 156 -55.71 -30.93 46.25
N LYS A 157 -56.55 -30.25 45.46
CA LYS A 157 -57.78 -29.58 45.92
C LYS A 157 -59.06 -30.41 45.75
N LEU A 158 -58.95 -31.61 45.18
CA LEU A 158 -60.03 -32.60 45.01
C LEU A 158 -59.99 -33.64 46.13
#